data_AF-A0A937EWJ6-F1
#
_entry.id   AF-A0A937EWJ6-F1
#
_cell.length_a   1.000
_cell.length_b   1.000
_cell.length_c   1.000
_cell.angle_alpha   90.00
_cell.angle_beta   90.00
_cell.angle_gamma   90.00
#
_symmetry.space_group_name_H-M   'P 1'
#
loop_
_entity.id
_entity.type
_entity.pdbx_description
1 polymer ?
#
loop_
_entity_poly.entity_id
_entity_poly.type
_entity_poly.pdbx_seq_one_letter_code
_entity_poly.pdbx_strand_id
1 'polypeptide(L)' 'MLGVKSVQMLIQQPIFTVYLTSQGIELHPGCEDYPYRQALHSCKSFELAYEFAQMAAACRNLPLQIKQLPTVVSGA' A
#
# COMPACT_ATOMS: atom_id res chain seq x y z
N MET A 1 -26.35 -33.54 -4.60
CA MET A 1 -26.39 -32.08 -4.87
C MET A 1 -25.24 -31.45 -4.11
N LEU A 2 -24.09 -31.24 -4.78
CA LEU A 2 -22.92 -30.61 -4.18
C LEU A 2 -23.12 -29.09 -4.26
N GLY A 3 -23.39 -28.46 -3.12
CA GLY A 3 -23.45 -27.02 -2.99
C GLY A 3 -22.07 -26.44 -3.27
N VAL A 4 -21.92 -25.82 -4.43
CA VAL A 4 -20.82 -24.91 -4.72
C VAL A 4 -20.84 -23.81 -3.67
N LYS A 5 -19.94 -23.92 -2.68
CA LYS A 5 -19.58 -22.79 -1.83
C LYS A 5 -19.00 -21.75 -2.79
N SER A 6 -19.80 -20.75 -3.13
CA SER A 6 -19.32 -19.53 -3.77
C SER A 6 -18.20 -19.01 -2.88
N VAL A 7 -16.95 -19.28 -3.24
CA VAL A 7 -15.81 -18.56 -2.71
C VAL A 7 -16.01 -17.17 -3.26
N GLN A 8 -16.70 -16.33 -2.47
CA GLN A 8 -16.63 -14.89 -2.62
C GLN A 8 -15.14 -14.60 -2.52
N MET A 9 -14.49 -14.47 -3.68
CA MET A 9 -13.25 -13.72 -3.77
C MET A 9 -13.65 -12.33 -3.28
N LEU A 10 -13.48 -12.10 -1.98
CA LEU A 10 -13.42 -10.76 -1.42
C LEU A 10 -12.30 -10.10 -2.20
N ILE A 11 -12.68 -9.38 -3.26
CA ILE A 11 -11.82 -8.38 -3.89
C ILE A 11 -11.61 -7.37 -2.77
N GLN A 12 -10.63 -7.65 -1.90
CA GLN A 12 -10.16 -6.67 -0.94
C GLN A 12 -9.71 -5.51 -1.79
N GLN A 13 -10.51 -4.44 -1.78
CA GLN A 13 -10.14 -3.22 -2.48
C GLN A 13 -8.72 -2.86 -2.01
N PRO A 14 -7.78 -2.62 -2.93
CA PRO A 14 -6.41 -2.34 -2.54
C PRO A 14 -6.43 -1.09 -1.66
N ILE A 15 -6.08 -1.27 -0.39
CA ILE A 15 -5.73 -0.16 0.48
C ILE A 15 -4.32 0.25 0.10
N PHE A 16 -4.00 1.53 0.19
CA PHE A 16 -2.66 2.05 0.03
C PHE A 16 -2.30 2.76 1.32
N THR A 17 -1.13 2.46 1.87
CA THR A 17 -0.67 3.03 3.12
C THR A 17 0.68 3.72 2.93
N VAL A 18 0.74 4.96 3.42
CA VAL A 18 1.95 5.77 3.48
C VAL A 18 2.59 5.57 4.84
N TYR A 19 3.83 5.08 4.85
CA TYR A 19 4.63 4.88 6.05
C TYR A 19 5.77 5.88 6.14
N LEU A 20 6.09 6.27 7.36
CA LEU A 20 7.36 6.90 7.71
C LEU A 20 8.33 5.83 8.20
N THR A 21 9.54 5.84 7.66
CA THR A 21 10.65 4.99 8.08
C THR A 21 11.87 5.84 8.43
N SER A 22 12.92 5.21 8.96
CA SER A 22 14.20 5.88 9.18
C SER A 22 14.90 6.31 7.88
N GLN A 23 14.50 5.74 6.74
CA GLN A 23 15.10 5.99 5.43
C GLN A 23 14.28 6.95 4.57
N GLY A 24 13.00 7.18 4.88
CA GLY A 24 12.17 8.12 4.13
C GLY A 24 10.67 7.87 4.27
N ILE A 25 9.92 8.29 3.25
CA ILE A 25 8.50 8.01 3.11
C ILE A 25 8.32 6.84 2.15
N GLU A 26 7.52 5.85 2.56
CA GLU A 26 7.23 4.68 1.72
C GLU A 26 5.74 4.60 1.43
N LEU A 27 5.37 4.42 0.16
CA LEU A 27 4.01 4.12 -0.25
C LEU A 27 3.90 2.64 -0.58
N HIS A 28 3.03 1.92 0.14
CA HIS A 28 2.79 0.50 -0.05
C HIS A 28 1.34 0.23 -0.42
N PRO A 29 1.09 -0.81 -1.22
CA PRO A 29 -0.21 -1.43 -1.28
C PRO A 29 -0.42 -2.33 -0.06
N GLY A 30 -1.60 -2.26 0.53
CA GLY A 30 -1.97 -2.90 1.77
C GLY A 30 -1.71 -2.04 3.01
N CYS A 31 -2.30 -2.48 4.11
CA CYS A 31 -2.03 -1.96 5.45
C CYS A 31 -1.45 -3.14 6.24
N GLU A 32 -0.15 -3.10 6.51
CA GLU A 32 0.59 -4.10 7.25
C GLU A 32 1.27 -3.42 8.43
N ASP A 33 1.16 -4.02 9.61
CA ASP A 33 1.89 -3.57 10.79
C ASP A 33 3.37 -3.98 10.67
N TYR A 34 4.15 -3.14 9.99
CA TYR A 34 5.58 -3.33 9.90
C TYR A 34 6.29 -2.86 11.16
N PRO A 35 7.13 -3.69 11.79
CA PRO A 35 7.98 -3.23 12.88
C PRO A 35 8.89 -2.12 12.36
N TYR A 36 9.00 -1.03 13.12
CA TYR A 36 9.80 0.16 12.80
C TYR A 36 9.29 1.03 11.64
N ARG A 37 8.03 0.88 11.23
CA ARG A 37 7.36 1.83 10.33
C ARG A 37 6.18 2.47 11.04
N GLN A 38 6.01 3.77 10.85
CA GLN A 38 4.85 4.49 11.37
C GLN A 38 3.89 4.78 10.23
N ALA A 39 2.67 4.26 10.30
CA ALA A 39 1.62 4.61 9.34
C ALA A 39 1.23 6.08 9.50
N LEU A 40 1.28 6.84 8.41
CA LEU A 40 0.90 8.25 8.34
C LEU A 40 -0.50 8.43 7.76
N HIS A 41 -0.82 7.69 6.70
CA HIS A 41 -2.09 7.81 5.99
C HIS A 41 -2.44 6.49 5.30
N SER A 42 -3.72 6.13 5.24
CA SER A 42 -4.21 4.98 4.49
C SER A 42 -5.48 5.33 3.74
N CYS A 43 -5.56 5.00 2.45
CA CYS A 43 -6.74 5.27 1.63
C CYS A 43 -6.92 4.23 0.52
N LYS A 44 -8.06 4.30 -0.19
CA LYS A 44 -8.41 3.35 -1.26
C LYS A 44 -8.04 3.82 -2.67
N SER A 45 -7.51 5.04 -2.80
CA SER A 45 -7.06 5.62 -4.07
C SER A 45 -5.55 5.74 -4.04
N PHE A 46 -4.90 5.20 -5.07
CA PHE A 46 -3.46 5.32 -5.23
C PHE A 46 -3.05 6.79 -5.43
N GLU A 47 -3.83 7.55 -6.20
CA GLU A 47 -3.57 8.95 -6.51
C GLU A 47 -3.51 9.78 -5.22
N LEU A 48 -4.53 9.64 -4.36
CA LEU A 48 -4.57 10.33 -3.07
C LEU A 48 -3.42 9.92 -2.15
N ALA A 49 -3.11 8.62 -2.09
CA ALA A 49 -1.99 8.12 -1.28
C ALA A 49 -0.65 8.68 -1.79
N TYR A 50 -0.50 8.77 -3.12
CA TYR A 50 0.70 9.27 -3.78
C TYR A 50 0.89 10.78 -3.56
N GLU A 51 -0.15 11.59 -3.73
CA GLU A 51 -0.12 13.03 -3.43
C GLU A 51 0.26 13.28 -1.97
N PHE A 52 -0.33 12.52 -1.05
CA PHE A 52 0.00 12.61 0.37
C PHE A 52 1.46 12.23 0.63
N ALA A 53 1.95 11.15 0.01
CA ALA A 53 3.32 10.69 0.17
C ALA A 53 4.34 11.70 -0.40
N GLN A 54 4.05 12.31 -1.56
CA GLN A 54 4.86 13.39 -2.13
C GLN A 54 4.92 14.60 -1.21
N MET A 55 3.77 15.04 -0.69
CA MET A 55 3.70 16.17 0.24
C MET A 55 4.46 15.87 1.54
N ALA A 56 4.27 14.69 2.13
CA ALA A 56 4.96 14.27 3.34
C ALA A 56 6.49 14.19 3.14
N ALA A 57 6.93 13.71 1.98
CA ALA A 57 8.34 13.65 1.61
C ALA A 57 8.94 15.06 1.47
N ALA A 58 8.24 15.95 0.76
CA ALA A 58 8.66 17.35 0.58
C ALA A 58 8.72 18.13 1.90
N CYS A 59 7.70 18.03 2.76
CA CYS A 59 7.68 18.71 4.05
C CYS A 59 8.81 18.28 4.99
N ARG A 60 9.32 17.05 4.84
CA ARG A 60 10.38 16.49 5.69
C ARG A 60 11.75 16.45 5.03
N ASN A 61 11.87 16.87 3.77
CA ASN A 61 13.07 16.68 2.93
C ASN A 61 13.56 15.21 2.94
N LEU A 62 12.62 14.27 2.88
CA LEU A 62 12.90 12.84 2.86
C LEU A 62 12.66 12.27 1.46
N PRO A 63 13.36 11.20 1.06
CA PRO A 63 13.08 10.53 -0.20
C PRO A 63 11.74 9.79 -0.13
N LEU A 64 11.03 9.76 -1.25
CA LEU A 64 9.83 8.94 -1.46
C LEU A 64 10.21 7.62 -2.15
N GLN A 65 9.75 6.50 -1.59
CA GLN A 65 9.89 5.17 -2.19
C GLN A 65 8.50 4.57 -2.44
N ILE A 66 8.25 4.12 -3.67
CA ILE A 66 7.01 3.40 -4.01
C ILE A 66 7.33 1.92 -4.00
N LYS A 67 6.79 1.17 -3.04
CA LYS A 67 6.91 -0.29 -3.01
C LYS A 67 5.77 -0.87 -3.83
N GLN A 68 6.05 -1.26 -5.08
CA GLN A 68 5.06 -2.00 -5.87
C GLN A 68 4.88 -3.41 -5.30
N LEU A 69 3.64 -3.90 -5.30
CA LEU A 69 3.32 -5.31 -5.07
C LEU A 69 4.20 -6.16 -6.00
N PRO A 70 4.71 -7.33 -5.56
CA PRO A 70 5.29 -8.28 -6.50
C PRO A 70 4.24 -8.58 -7.56
N THR A 71 4.49 -8.11 -8.78
CA THR A 71 3.75 -8.50 -9.96
C THR A 71 3.82 -10.02 -9.97
N VAL A 72 2.70 -10.69 -9.69
CA VAL A 72 2.59 -12.12 -9.95
C VAL A 72 2.81 -12.24 -11.45
N VAL A 73 4.02 -12.61 -11.84
CA VAL A 73 4.31 -13.14 -13.17
C VAL A 73 3.46 -14.40 -13.27
N SER A 74 2.24 -14.25 -13.78
CA SER A 74 1.53 -15.35 -14.42
C SER A 74 2.36 -15.74 -15.63
N GLY A 75 3.26 -16.69 -15.42
CA GLY A 75 3.81 -17.48 -16.52
C GLY A 75 2.63 -18.22 -17.16
N ALA A 76 2.29 -17.82 -18.38
CA ALA A 76 1.49 -18.58 -19.32
C ALA A 76 2.41 -19.04 -20.45
#